data_AF-A0A454A756-F1
#
_entry.id   AF-A0A454A756-F1
#
_cell.length_a   1.000
_cell.length_b   1.000
_cell.length_c   1.000
_cell.angle_alpha   90.00
_cell.angle_beta   90.00
_cell.angle_gamma   90.00
#
_symmetry.space_group_name_H-M   'P 1'
#
loop_
_entity.id
_entity.type
_entity.pdbx_description
1 polymer ?
#
loop_
_entity_poly.entity_id
_entity_poly.type
_entity_poly.pdbx_seq_one_letter_code
_entity_poly.pdbx_strand_id
1 'polypeptide(L)'
;MPARGFFFIVIDEPGKDGFLVRKIYASPNSPYLTKMNLDPLRLLSETEPERYGLMPKDYSAPTTVAEHVMGNNKSSLISTSSIFPDGSPRFEGKTIFIDVHKAKNAGLKLISTAEIITALEEYKKQYPHLAKRVEKISGYVDDIDKEVLIEGRKVPAQTIFTPESLKTTQNIVKAGRVVQVFSIFFTAYDLEQATEKSFETKSIKPIGAEAIRQIGGWGGAVAGAKIGTVIGASLGVTTGPGAVATGIIGGIVFGAAGYFGADWVADYIDEN
;
A
#
# COMPACT_ATOMS: atom_id res chain seq x y z
N MET A 1 -16.20 9.57 36.56
CA MET A 1 -14.97 9.08 35.91
C MET A 1 -14.85 9.79 34.58
N PRO A 2 -13.78 10.55 34.29
CA PRO A 2 -13.59 11.09 32.95
C PRO A 2 -13.24 9.94 32.00
N ALA A 3 -13.82 9.95 30.80
CA ALA A 3 -13.56 8.94 29.78
C ALA A 3 -12.09 9.01 29.33
N ARG A 4 -11.34 7.93 29.53
CA ARG A 4 -9.99 7.77 28.98
C ARG A 4 -10.14 7.35 27.51
N GLY A 5 -9.95 8.29 26.59
CA GLY A 5 -9.90 8.01 25.16
C GLY A 5 -8.48 7.59 24.76
N PHE A 6 -8.33 6.40 24.20
CA PHE A 6 -7.09 5.95 23.59
C PHE A 6 -7.20 6.10 22.07
N PHE A 7 -6.26 6.83 21.45
CA PHE A 7 -6.18 6.97 20.01
C PHE A 7 -5.08 6.04 19.47
N PHE A 8 -5.45 5.10 18.61
CA PHE A 8 -4.52 4.26 17.89
C PHE A 8 -4.59 4.59 16.41
N ILE A 9 -3.44 4.93 15.82
CA ILE A 9 -3.29 5.03 14.36
C ILE A 9 -2.85 3.64 13.88
N VAL A 10 -3.72 2.95 13.14
CA VAL A 10 -3.36 1.70 12.45
C VAL A 10 -2.96 2.07 11.03
N ILE A 11 -1.73 1.74 10.65
CA ILE A 11 -1.20 2.02 9.32
C ILE A 11 -1.23 0.72 8.54
N ASP A 12 -2.02 0.69 7.47
CA ASP A 12 -2.08 -0.45 6.56
C ASP A 12 -0.92 -0.37 5.57
N GLU A 13 0.09 -1.21 5.80
CA GLU A 13 1.35 -1.17 5.06
C GLU A 13 1.25 -2.00 3.78
N PRO A 14 1.51 -1.41 2.61
CA PRO A 14 1.48 -2.15 1.36
C PRO A 14 2.69 -3.10 1.26
N GLY A 15 2.48 -4.28 0.69
CA GLY A 15 3.53 -5.22 0.32
C GLY A 15 3.96 -6.19 1.43
N LYS A 16 3.16 -6.38 2.48
CA LYS A 16 3.47 -7.31 3.59
C LYS A 16 3.82 -8.73 3.09
N ASP A 17 3.07 -9.23 2.11
CA ASP A 17 3.28 -10.54 1.47
C ASP A 17 3.93 -10.41 0.08
N GLY A 18 4.48 -9.23 -0.24
CA GLY A 18 4.97 -8.90 -1.59
C GLY A 18 3.87 -8.44 -2.56
N PHE A 19 4.25 -8.33 -3.83
CA PHE A 19 3.39 -7.86 -4.92
C PHE A 19 3.41 -8.83 -6.09
N LEU A 20 2.27 -8.90 -6.78
CA LEU A 20 2.17 -9.43 -8.14
C LEU A 20 2.19 -8.27 -9.13
N VAL A 21 2.84 -8.46 -10.27
CA VAL A 21 3.00 -7.44 -11.30
C VAL A 21 2.21 -7.82 -12.53
N ARG A 22 1.50 -6.85 -13.11
CA ARG A 22 0.83 -7.01 -14.41
C ARG A 22 1.09 -5.81 -15.29
N LYS A 23 1.36 -6.09 -16.57
CA LYS A 23 1.37 -5.07 -17.63
C LYS A 23 -0.03 -4.99 -18.23
N ILE A 24 -0.60 -3.80 -18.23
CA ILE A 24 -1.92 -3.49 -18.76
C ILE A 24 -1.82 -2.47 -19.90
N TYR A 25 -2.92 -2.25 -20.61
CA TYR A 25 -2.95 -1.25 -21.65
C TYR A 25 -2.78 0.16 -21.07
N ALA A 26 -1.90 0.95 -21.66
CA ALA A 26 -1.62 2.30 -21.20
C ALA A 26 -2.69 3.34 -21.61
N SER A 27 -3.53 3.02 -22.59
CA SER A 27 -4.54 3.94 -23.12
C SER A 27 -5.78 3.21 -23.64
N PRO A 28 -7.00 3.76 -23.42
CA PRO A 28 -8.23 3.25 -24.00
C PRO A 28 -8.25 3.33 -25.53
N ASN A 29 -7.40 4.18 -26.13
CA ASN A 29 -7.27 4.33 -27.58
C ASN A 29 -6.30 3.32 -28.21
N SER A 30 -5.84 2.31 -27.46
CA SER A 30 -5.05 1.23 -28.03
C SER A 30 -5.84 0.55 -29.15
N PRO A 31 -5.28 0.43 -30.38
CA PRO A 31 -5.98 -0.20 -31.51
C PRO A 31 -6.47 -1.61 -31.21
N TYR A 32 -5.81 -2.31 -30.29
CA TYR A 32 -6.21 -3.65 -29.85
C TYR A 32 -7.42 -3.60 -28.90
N LEU A 33 -7.45 -2.67 -27.94
CA LEU A 33 -8.60 -2.50 -27.04
C LEU A 33 -9.84 -2.01 -27.78
N THR A 34 -9.70 -1.06 -28.70
CA THR A 34 -10.83 -0.54 -29.48
C THR A 34 -11.50 -1.64 -30.29
N LYS A 35 -10.73 -2.59 -30.83
CA LYS A 35 -11.25 -3.75 -31.57
C LYS A 35 -12.02 -4.75 -30.70
N MET A 36 -11.81 -4.75 -29.39
CA MET A 36 -12.52 -5.66 -28.48
C MET A 36 -13.96 -5.22 -28.20
N ASN A 37 -14.32 -3.96 -28.51
CA ASN A 37 -15.66 -3.42 -28.29
C ASN A 37 -16.20 -3.70 -26.87
N LEU A 38 -15.36 -3.43 -25.86
CA LEU A 38 -15.66 -3.72 -24.46
C LEU A 38 -16.70 -2.75 -23.90
N ASP A 39 -17.53 -3.23 -22.97
CA ASP A 39 -18.38 -2.37 -22.15
C ASP A 39 -17.56 -1.30 -21.42
N PRO A 40 -18.11 -0.10 -21.15
CA PRO A 40 -17.37 1.01 -20.55
C PRO A 40 -16.67 0.65 -19.23
N LEU A 41 -17.35 -0.08 -18.33
CA LEU A 41 -16.76 -0.52 -17.07
C LEU A 41 -15.60 -1.49 -17.28
N ARG A 42 -15.69 -2.34 -18.30
CA ARG A 42 -14.65 -3.30 -18.65
C ARG A 42 -13.42 -2.60 -19.21
N LEU A 43 -13.62 -1.60 -20.07
CA LEU A 43 -12.55 -0.77 -20.58
C LEU A 43 -11.79 -0.08 -19.43
N LEU A 44 -12.51 0.53 -18.49
CA LEU A 44 -11.92 1.18 -17.31
C LEU A 44 -11.16 0.19 -16.41
N SER A 45 -11.66 -1.04 -16.27
CA SER A 45 -10.97 -2.09 -15.53
C SER A 45 -9.63 -2.49 -16.16
N GLU A 46 -9.50 -2.42 -17.49
CA GLU A 46 -8.27 -2.78 -18.21
C GLU A 46 -7.27 -1.61 -18.31
N THR A 47 -7.70 -0.36 -18.14
CA THR A 47 -6.83 0.84 -18.29
C THR A 47 -6.52 1.55 -16.97
N GLU A 48 -7.48 1.57 -16.04
CA GLU A 48 -7.39 2.25 -14.74
C GLU A 48 -7.84 1.34 -13.57
N PRO A 49 -7.30 0.11 -13.44
CA PRO A 49 -7.70 -0.81 -12.38
C PRO A 49 -7.37 -0.29 -10.97
N GLU A 50 -6.40 0.60 -10.80
CA GLU A 50 -6.11 1.28 -9.54
C GLU A 50 -7.30 2.14 -9.03
N ARG A 51 -8.25 2.49 -9.92
CA ARG A 51 -9.48 3.21 -9.56
C ARG A 51 -10.70 2.31 -9.59
N TYR A 52 -10.80 1.44 -10.60
CA TYR A 52 -12.03 0.67 -10.87
C TYR A 52 -11.94 -0.80 -10.49
N GLY A 53 -10.76 -1.29 -10.10
CA GLY A 53 -10.47 -2.70 -9.85
C GLY A 53 -10.25 -3.48 -11.14
N LEU A 54 -9.71 -4.69 -11.01
CA LEU A 54 -9.40 -5.58 -12.14
C LEU A 54 -10.36 -6.76 -12.18
N MET A 55 -10.99 -7.01 -13.32
CA MET A 55 -11.96 -8.09 -13.50
C MET A 55 -11.41 -9.19 -14.43
N PRO A 56 -11.70 -10.48 -14.18
CA PRO A 56 -11.38 -11.55 -15.13
C PRO A 56 -12.26 -11.46 -16.37
N LYS A 57 -11.82 -11.95 -17.54
CA LYS A 57 -12.59 -11.76 -18.79
C LYS A 57 -13.99 -12.36 -18.73
N ASP A 58 -14.15 -13.48 -18.04
CA ASP A 58 -15.44 -14.08 -17.75
C ASP A 58 -15.39 -14.88 -16.45
N TYR A 59 -15.94 -14.31 -15.38
CA TYR A 59 -15.93 -14.96 -14.07
C TYR A 59 -16.73 -16.28 -14.02
N SER A 60 -17.72 -16.45 -14.90
CA SER A 60 -18.59 -17.63 -14.93
C SER A 60 -18.08 -18.75 -15.83
N ALA A 61 -17.02 -18.49 -16.61
CA ALA A 61 -16.48 -19.47 -17.54
C ALA A 61 -15.88 -20.68 -16.78
N PRO A 62 -16.19 -21.92 -17.19
CA PRO A 62 -15.68 -23.13 -16.56
C PRO A 62 -14.22 -23.46 -16.94
N THR A 63 -13.53 -22.51 -17.58
CA THR A 63 -12.18 -22.66 -18.09
C THR A 63 -11.20 -23.00 -16.96
N THR A 64 -10.49 -24.11 -17.11
CA THR A 64 -9.50 -24.59 -16.15
C THR A 64 -8.23 -23.73 -16.16
N VAL A 65 -7.40 -23.88 -15.12
CA VAL A 65 -6.07 -23.25 -15.03
C VAL A 65 -5.21 -23.55 -16.25
N ALA A 66 -5.14 -24.83 -16.64
CA ALA A 66 -4.34 -25.24 -17.79
C ALA A 66 -4.88 -24.63 -19.09
N GLU A 67 -6.20 -24.65 -19.33
CA GLU A 67 -6.78 -24.05 -20.54
C GLU A 67 -6.53 -22.54 -20.61
N HIS A 68 -6.65 -21.83 -19.49
CA HIS A 68 -6.35 -20.40 -19.42
C HIS A 68 -4.92 -20.10 -19.86
N VAL A 69 -3.95 -20.78 -19.24
CA VAL A 69 -2.51 -20.58 -19.52
C VAL A 69 -2.15 -21.05 -20.93
N MET A 70 -2.87 -22.05 -21.46
CA MET A 70 -2.75 -22.49 -22.84
C MET A 70 -3.33 -21.50 -23.87
N GLY A 71 -4.01 -20.45 -23.43
CA GLY A 71 -4.49 -19.33 -24.25
C GLY A 71 -6.00 -19.17 -24.33
N ASN A 72 -6.79 -19.98 -23.62
CA ASN A 72 -8.23 -19.76 -23.49
C ASN A 72 -8.53 -18.70 -22.42
N ASN A 73 -8.30 -17.44 -22.77
CA ASN A 73 -8.31 -16.36 -21.76
C ASN A 73 -9.73 -15.92 -21.35
N LYS A 74 -10.80 -16.50 -21.92
CA LYS A 74 -12.18 -16.32 -21.43
C LYS A 74 -12.38 -17.21 -20.20
N SER A 75 -11.97 -16.71 -19.05
CA SER A 75 -11.87 -17.46 -17.79
C SER A 75 -12.09 -16.55 -16.60
N SER A 76 -12.28 -17.16 -15.43
CA SER A 76 -12.32 -16.52 -14.10
C SER A 76 -10.96 -16.06 -13.58
N LEU A 77 -9.89 -16.34 -14.33
CA LEU A 77 -8.49 -16.16 -13.95
C LEU A 77 -7.90 -14.88 -14.56
N ILE A 78 -7.00 -14.25 -13.80
CA ILE A 78 -6.19 -13.10 -14.21
C ILE A 78 -4.71 -13.48 -14.11
N SER A 79 -4.00 -13.46 -15.24
CA SER A 79 -2.54 -13.63 -15.29
C SER A 79 -1.79 -12.47 -14.65
N THR A 80 -0.83 -12.79 -13.80
CA THR A 80 0.14 -11.85 -13.23
C THR A 80 1.51 -12.51 -13.15
N SER A 81 2.54 -11.75 -12.82
CA SER A 81 3.90 -12.25 -12.63
C SER A 81 4.36 -11.98 -11.21
N SER A 82 5.12 -12.91 -10.62
CA SER A 82 5.80 -12.66 -9.33
C SER A 82 7.13 -11.91 -9.47
N ILE A 83 7.55 -11.55 -10.68
CA ILE A 83 8.79 -10.78 -10.91
C ILE A 83 8.51 -9.33 -10.54
N PHE A 84 8.99 -8.89 -9.39
CA PHE A 84 8.87 -7.50 -8.93
C PHE A 84 10.21 -6.77 -9.08
N PRO A 85 10.23 -5.50 -9.56
CA PRO A 85 9.09 -4.69 -9.98
C PRO A 85 8.72 -4.84 -11.48
N ASP A 86 9.50 -5.59 -12.25
CA ASP A 86 9.46 -5.50 -13.72
C ASP A 86 8.29 -6.24 -14.36
N GLY A 87 7.80 -7.31 -13.72
CA GLY A 87 6.83 -8.24 -14.28
C GLY A 87 7.43 -9.17 -15.35
N SER A 88 6.57 -9.84 -16.10
CA SER A 88 7.02 -10.69 -17.21
C SER A 88 7.64 -9.82 -18.32
N PRO A 89 8.84 -10.19 -18.82
CA PRO A 89 9.54 -9.45 -19.87
C PRO A 89 8.87 -9.59 -21.25
N ARG A 90 7.91 -10.51 -21.39
CA ARG A 90 7.21 -10.77 -22.66
C ARG A 90 6.05 -9.82 -22.92
N PHE A 91 5.65 -9.03 -21.93
CA PHE A 91 4.54 -8.10 -22.03
C PHE A 91 5.01 -6.66 -21.90
N GLU A 92 4.46 -5.81 -22.74
CA GLU A 92 4.66 -4.36 -22.69
C GLU A 92 3.37 -3.67 -22.26
N GLY A 93 3.49 -2.55 -21.54
CA GLY A 93 2.34 -1.77 -21.11
C GLY A 93 2.57 -0.97 -19.83
N LYS A 94 1.49 -0.34 -19.35
CA LYS A 94 1.46 0.31 -18.04
C LYS A 94 1.62 -0.75 -16.96
N THR A 95 2.53 -0.52 -16.02
CA THR A 95 2.78 -1.45 -14.91
C THR A 95 1.80 -1.17 -13.78
N ILE A 96 1.22 -2.23 -13.23
CA ILE A 96 0.49 -2.19 -11.96
C ILE A 96 1.04 -3.25 -11.01
N PHE A 97 0.91 -2.96 -9.72
CA PHE A 97 1.27 -3.83 -8.61
C PHE A 97 0.02 -4.22 -7.85
N ILE A 98 -0.17 -5.51 -7.62
CA ILE A 98 -1.29 -6.05 -6.85
C ILE A 98 -0.73 -6.58 -5.54
N ASP A 99 -1.16 -5.99 -4.43
CA ASP A 99 -0.73 -6.36 -3.09
C ASP A 99 -1.27 -7.76 -2.73
N VAL A 100 -0.36 -8.70 -2.49
CA VAL A 100 -0.70 -10.10 -2.21
C VAL A 100 -1.50 -10.23 -0.91
N HIS A 101 -1.14 -9.48 0.12
CA HIS A 101 -1.81 -9.56 1.41
C HIS A 101 -3.24 -9.03 1.30
N LYS A 102 -3.41 -7.85 0.68
CA LYS A 102 -4.73 -7.25 0.50
C LYS A 102 -5.60 -8.07 -0.45
N ALA A 103 -5.02 -8.69 -1.48
CA ALA A 103 -5.72 -9.61 -2.36
C ALA A 103 -6.29 -10.83 -1.60
N LYS A 104 -5.47 -11.49 -0.77
CA LYS A 104 -5.91 -12.61 0.08
C LYS A 104 -6.98 -12.18 1.07
N ASN A 105 -6.82 -11.02 1.72
CA ASN A 105 -7.81 -10.47 2.66
C ASN A 105 -9.14 -10.13 1.97
N ALA A 106 -9.12 -9.81 0.68
CA ALA A 106 -10.32 -9.62 -0.13
C ALA A 106 -10.99 -10.94 -0.57
N GLY A 107 -10.50 -12.09 -0.11
CA GLY A 107 -11.02 -13.42 -0.43
C GLY A 107 -10.62 -13.92 -1.81
N LEU A 108 -9.59 -13.34 -2.43
CA LEU A 108 -9.08 -13.80 -3.72
C LEU A 108 -8.18 -15.01 -3.52
N LYS A 109 -8.33 -16.01 -4.39
CA LYS A 109 -7.46 -17.18 -4.41
C LYS A 109 -6.30 -16.93 -5.36
N LEU A 110 -5.09 -17.21 -4.89
CA LEU A 110 -3.87 -17.13 -5.69
C LEU A 110 -3.45 -18.54 -6.06
N ILE A 111 -3.16 -18.75 -7.34
CA ILE A 111 -2.67 -20.01 -7.88
C ILE A 111 -1.22 -19.78 -8.26
N SER A 112 -0.33 -20.42 -7.52
CA SER A 112 1.11 -20.30 -7.66
C SER A 112 1.62 -20.88 -8.98
N THR A 113 2.83 -20.48 -9.37
CA THR A 113 3.54 -21.06 -10.52
C THR A 113 3.59 -22.59 -10.44
N ALA A 114 3.89 -23.15 -9.26
CA ALA A 114 3.94 -24.60 -9.06
C ALA A 114 2.59 -25.31 -9.29
N GLU A 115 1.49 -24.70 -8.85
CA GLU A 115 0.14 -25.21 -9.10
C GLU A 115 -0.22 -25.12 -10.59
N ILE A 116 0.20 -24.06 -11.28
CA ILE A 116 0.04 -23.95 -12.74
C ILE A 116 0.80 -25.06 -13.46
N ILE A 117 2.07 -25.28 -13.12
CA ILE A 117 2.88 -26.36 -13.72
C ILE A 117 2.25 -27.73 -13.46
N THR A 118 1.73 -27.96 -12.25
CA THR A 118 1.01 -29.20 -11.92
C THR A 118 -0.23 -29.38 -12.79
N ALA A 119 -1.04 -28.33 -12.96
CA ALA A 119 -2.22 -28.36 -13.82
C ALA A 119 -1.86 -28.60 -15.30
N LEU A 120 -0.76 -28.02 -15.78
CA LEU A 120 -0.25 -28.25 -17.14
C LEU A 120 0.23 -29.70 -17.32
N GLU A 121 0.92 -30.29 -16.34
CA GLU A 121 1.33 -31.70 -16.39
C GLU A 121 0.14 -32.66 -16.42
N GLU A 122 -0.92 -32.38 -15.66
CA GLU A 122 -2.18 -33.13 -15.74
C GLU A 122 -2.87 -32.97 -17.09
N TYR A 123 -2.92 -31.76 -17.63
CA TYR A 123 -3.47 -31.47 -18.94
C TYR A 123 -2.68 -32.19 -20.05
N LYS A 124 -1.35 -32.27 -19.94
CA LYS A 124 -0.49 -33.02 -20.86
C LYS A 124 -0.84 -34.52 -20.90
N LYS A 125 -1.12 -35.12 -19.74
CA LYS A 125 -1.55 -36.54 -19.64
C LYS A 125 -2.89 -36.77 -20.32
N GLN A 126 -3.83 -35.83 -20.20
CA GLN A 126 -5.14 -35.91 -20.83
C GLN A 126 -5.08 -35.66 -22.34
N TYR A 127 -4.17 -34.80 -22.80
CA TYR A 127 -4.01 -34.44 -24.21
C TYR A 127 -2.57 -34.68 -24.71
N PRO A 128 -2.13 -35.94 -24.87
CA PRO A 128 -0.73 -36.25 -25.25
C PRO A 128 -0.28 -35.61 -26.57
N HIS A 129 -1.22 -35.39 -27.51
CA HIS A 129 -0.94 -34.73 -28.79
C HIS A 129 -0.51 -33.26 -28.63
N LEU A 130 -0.79 -32.63 -27.49
CA LEU A 130 -0.38 -31.25 -27.16
C LEU A 130 0.91 -31.18 -26.34
N ALA A 131 1.56 -32.31 -26.02
CA ALA A 131 2.68 -32.35 -25.06
C ALA A 131 3.79 -31.33 -25.36
N LYS A 132 4.24 -31.24 -26.61
CA LYS A 132 5.27 -30.26 -27.02
C LYS A 132 4.87 -28.81 -26.75
N ARG A 133 3.58 -28.49 -26.95
CA ARG A 133 3.05 -27.14 -26.69
C ARG A 133 2.97 -26.88 -25.19
N VAL A 134 2.53 -27.87 -24.41
CA VAL A 134 2.44 -27.77 -22.96
C VAL A 134 3.82 -27.59 -22.34
N GLU A 135 4.83 -28.36 -22.76
CA GLU A 135 6.21 -28.23 -22.28
C GLU A 135 6.79 -26.84 -22.59
N LYS A 136 6.56 -26.34 -23.81
CA LYS A 136 6.97 -24.99 -24.19
C LYS A 136 6.32 -23.92 -23.31
N ILE A 137 5.01 -24.04 -23.05
CA ILE A 137 4.27 -23.09 -22.22
C ILE A 137 4.68 -23.19 -20.75
N SER A 138 4.93 -24.41 -20.26
CA SER A 138 5.45 -24.66 -18.91
C SER A 138 6.81 -23.98 -18.71
N GLY A 139 7.71 -24.09 -19.69
CA GLY A 139 8.99 -23.38 -19.65
C GLY A 139 8.84 -21.86 -19.66
N TYR A 140 7.85 -21.31 -20.37
CA TYR A 140 7.56 -19.87 -20.29
C TYR A 140 7.03 -19.46 -18.92
N VAL A 141 6.08 -20.22 -18.37
CA VAL A 141 5.48 -19.98 -17.05
C VAL A 141 6.52 -20.00 -15.95
N ASP A 142 7.39 -21.02 -15.95
CA ASP A 142 8.40 -21.18 -14.92
C ASP A 142 9.61 -20.28 -15.18
N ASP A 143 10.28 -20.36 -16.32
CA ASP A 143 11.60 -19.75 -16.48
C ASP A 143 11.56 -18.26 -16.80
N ILE A 144 10.49 -17.78 -17.43
CA ILE A 144 10.44 -16.42 -18.00
C ILE A 144 9.42 -15.54 -17.29
N ASP A 145 8.18 -16.00 -17.21
CA ASP A 145 7.05 -15.17 -16.80
C ASP A 145 6.83 -15.21 -15.28
N LYS A 146 7.27 -16.29 -14.62
CA LYS A 146 6.97 -16.61 -13.22
C LYS A 146 5.49 -16.33 -12.92
N GLU A 147 4.64 -16.94 -13.74
CA GLU A 147 3.21 -16.61 -13.77
C GLU A 147 2.54 -17.05 -12.46
N VAL A 148 1.65 -16.19 -11.96
CA VAL A 148 0.75 -16.45 -10.83
C VAL A 148 -0.64 -16.01 -11.28
N LEU A 149 -1.65 -16.83 -11.04
CA LEU A 149 -3.02 -16.48 -11.39
C LEU A 149 -3.78 -16.00 -10.17
N ILE A 150 -4.64 -15.01 -10.38
CA ILE A 150 -5.63 -14.57 -9.40
C ILE A 150 -6.99 -15.07 -9.85
N GLU A 151 -7.65 -15.81 -8.97
CA GLU A 151 -9.02 -16.31 -9.14
C GLU A 151 -9.97 -15.51 -8.23
N GLY A 152 -10.96 -14.86 -8.84
CA GLY A 152 -11.97 -14.10 -8.10
C GLY A 152 -12.80 -13.19 -9.00
N ARG A 153 -13.93 -12.72 -8.49
CA ARG A 153 -14.88 -11.91 -9.26
C ARG A 153 -14.31 -10.56 -9.69
N LYS A 154 -13.52 -9.96 -8.79
CA LYS A 154 -12.92 -8.64 -8.97
C LYS A 154 -11.78 -8.46 -7.98
N VAL A 155 -10.63 -8.04 -8.46
CA VAL A 155 -9.54 -7.51 -7.64
C VAL A 155 -9.91 -6.08 -7.23
N PRO A 156 -10.11 -5.77 -5.94
CA PRO A 156 -10.54 -4.45 -5.52
C PRO A 156 -9.47 -3.38 -5.81
N ALA A 157 -9.91 -2.17 -6.16
CA ALA A 157 -9.02 -1.06 -6.52
C ALA A 157 -7.96 -0.75 -5.44
N GLN A 158 -8.36 -0.78 -4.16
CA GLN A 158 -7.46 -0.55 -3.01
C GLN A 158 -6.32 -1.58 -2.85
N THR A 159 -6.35 -2.68 -3.60
CA THR A 159 -5.29 -3.69 -3.64
C THR A 159 -4.29 -3.44 -4.78
N ILE A 160 -4.58 -2.48 -5.67
CA ILE A 160 -3.85 -2.23 -6.90
C ILE A 160 -3.18 -0.87 -6.84
N PHE A 161 -1.90 -0.83 -7.18
CA PHE A 161 -1.07 0.36 -7.18
C PHE A 161 -0.40 0.56 -8.54
N THR A 162 -0.30 1.81 -8.98
CA THR A 162 0.72 2.22 -9.96
C THR A 162 2.06 2.47 -9.24
N PRO A 163 3.20 2.51 -9.97
CA PRO A 163 4.50 2.86 -9.38
C PRO A 163 4.47 4.16 -8.56
N GLU A 164 3.79 5.19 -9.06
CA GLU A 164 3.66 6.49 -8.41
C GLU A 164 2.83 6.37 -7.12
N SER A 165 1.65 5.75 -7.20
CA SER A 165 0.77 5.58 -6.04
C SER A 165 1.38 4.69 -4.95
N LEU A 166 2.16 3.66 -5.33
CA LEU A 166 2.89 2.83 -4.38
C LEU A 166 3.96 3.64 -3.66
N LYS A 167 4.77 4.42 -4.41
CA LYS A 167 5.80 5.29 -3.83
C LYS A 167 5.18 6.30 -2.85
N THR A 168 4.10 6.96 -3.25
CA THR A 168 3.37 7.91 -2.40
C THR A 168 2.84 7.22 -1.14
N THR A 169 2.19 6.06 -1.28
CA THR A 169 1.66 5.30 -0.14
C THR A 169 2.78 4.87 0.81
N GLN A 170 3.89 4.35 0.30
CA GLN A 170 5.04 3.97 1.12
C GLN A 170 5.64 5.16 1.87
N ASN A 171 5.70 6.33 1.25
CA ASN A 171 6.16 7.56 1.91
C ASN A 171 5.19 8.00 3.03
N ILE A 172 3.88 7.94 2.78
CA ILE A 172 2.86 8.22 3.80
C ILE A 172 2.96 7.22 4.96
N VAL A 173 3.11 5.93 4.67
CA VAL A 173 3.26 4.87 5.68
C VAL A 173 4.52 5.10 6.52
N LYS A 174 5.65 5.45 5.90
CA LYS A 174 6.89 5.80 6.62
C LYS A 174 6.65 6.98 7.57
N ALA A 175 6.03 8.06 7.08
CA ALA A 175 5.70 9.22 7.91
C ALA A 175 4.72 8.85 9.04
N GLY A 176 3.71 8.04 8.76
CA GLY A 176 2.74 7.57 9.74
C GLY A 176 3.40 6.73 10.84
N ARG A 177 4.29 5.78 10.50
CA ARG A 177 4.98 4.92 11.49
C ARG A 177 5.71 5.76 12.51
N VAL A 178 6.33 6.85 12.04
CA VAL A 178 7.01 7.82 12.88
C VAL A 178 6.00 8.45 13.84
N VAL A 179 4.86 8.97 13.35
CA VAL A 179 3.79 9.50 14.22
C VAL A 179 3.29 8.46 15.22
N GLN A 180 3.11 7.19 14.83
CA GLN A 180 2.61 6.14 15.71
C GLN A 180 3.58 5.84 16.87
N VAL A 181 4.88 5.75 16.60
CA VAL A 181 5.92 5.54 17.64
C VAL A 181 5.94 6.69 18.64
N PHE A 182 5.91 7.94 18.15
CA PHE A 182 5.83 9.11 19.03
C PHE A 182 4.53 9.12 19.85
N SER A 183 3.41 8.78 19.24
CA SER A 183 2.10 8.73 19.92
C SER A 183 2.09 7.72 21.06
N ILE A 184 2.67 6.53 20.87
CA ILE A 184 2.77 5.50 21.91
C ILE A 184 3.68 5.96 23.05
N PHE A 185 4.82 6.60 22.73
CA PHE A 185 5.76 7.08 23.74
C PHE A 185 5.15 8.18 24.63
N PHE A 186 4.41 9.13 24.04
CA PHE A 186 3.72 10.18 24.80
C PHE A 186 2.46 9.69 25.53
N THR A 187 1.76 8.67 25.01
CA THR A 187 0.53 8.14 25.64
C THR A 187 0.84 7.27 26.86
N ALA A 188 1.98 6.57 26.89
CA ALA A 188 2.28 5.60 27.95
C ALA A 188 2.88 6.22 29.23
N TYR A 189 3.54 7.38 29.16
CA TYR A 189 4.31 7.89 30.31
C TYR A 189 3.73 9.16 30.98
N ASP A 190 2.97 10.00 30.29
CA ASP A 190 2.64 11.35 30.80
C ASP A 190 1.19 11.60 31.20
N LEU A 191 0.27 10.64 31.05
CA LEU A 191 -1.14 10.96 31.29
C LEU A 191 -1.48 11.16 32.78
N GLU A 192 -0.73 10.55 33.70
CA GLU A 192 -1.12 10.49 35.12
C GLU A 192 -0.50 11.58 35.99
N GLN A 193 0.81 11.90 35.85
CA GLN A 193 1.45 12.96 36.67
C GLN A 193 1.50 14.35 36.01
N ALA A 194 1.53 14.43 34.68
CA ALA A 194 1.77 15.70 33.98
C ALA A 194 0.47 16.53 33.82
N THR A 195 -0.67 15.84 33.72
CA THR A 195 -2.01 16.45 33.68
C THR A 195 -2.31 17.22 34.98
N GLU A 196 -2.01 16.64 36.14
CA GLU A 196 -2.29 17.26 37.44
C GLU A 196 -1.51 18.58 37.63
N LYS A 197 -0.20 18.56 37.32
CA LYS A 197 0.67 19.75 37.43
C LYS A 197 0.39 20.83 36.40
N SER A 198 -0.02 20.48 35.18
CA SER A 198 -0.30 21.46 34.13
C SER A 198 -1.63 22.19 34.36
N PHE A 199 -2.62 21.52 34.98
CA PHE A 199 -3.85 22.15 35.45
C PHE A 199 -3.62 23.12 36.61
N GLU A 200 -2.74 22.77 37.57
CA GLU A 200 -2.39 23.66 38.68
C GLU A 200 -1.58 24.89 38.24
N THR A 201 -0.64 24.71 37.30
CA THR A 201 0.28 25.79 36.88
C THR A 201 -0.19 26.57 35.65
N LYS A 202 -1.29 26.15 34.99
CA LYS A 202 -1.75 26.66 33.68
C LYS A 202 -0.60 26.79 32.67
N SER A 203 0.34 25.85 32.69
CA SER A 203 1.58 25.95 31.94
C SER A 203 2.00 24.61 31.36
N ILE A 204 2.37 24.61 30.08
CA ILE A 204 2.92 23.45 29.35
C ILE A 204 4.43 23.24 29.59
N LYS A 205 5.08 24.18 30.29
CA LYS A 205 6.52 24.15 30.56
C LYS A 205 7.01 22.88 31.29
N PRO A 206 6.27 22.29 32.25
CA PRO A 206 6.70 21.09 32.97
C PRO A 206 6.72 19.83 32.08
N ILE A 207 5.71 19.69 31.20
CA ILE A 207 5.60 18.58 30.23
C ILE A 207 6.75 18.66 29.22
N GLY A 208 7.01 19.86 28.71
CA GLY A 208 8.12 20.09 27.78
C GLY A 208 9.48 19.78 28.41
N ALA A 209 9.68 20.09 29.69
CA ALA A 209 10.97 19.87 30.37
C ALA A 209 11.31 18.39 30.57
N GLU A 210 10.34 17.54 30.94
CA GLU A 210 10.60 16.10 31.16
C GLU A 210 10.75 15.34 29.84
N ALA A 211 9.99 15.71 28.80
CA ALA A 211 10.18 15.21 27.44
C ALA A 211 11.59 15.53 26.90
N ILE A 212 12.13 16.73 27.19
CA ILE A 212 13.50 17.13 26.84
C ILE A 212 14.54 16.30 27.62
N ARG A 213 14.25 15.95 28.88
CA ARG A 213 15.17 15.22 29.76
C ARG A 213 15.33 13.75 29.36
N GLN A 214 14.25 13.12 28.86
CA GLN A 214 14.27 11.72 28.40
C GLN A 214 14.86 11.55 26.98
N ILE A 215 14.85 12.60 26.16
CA ILE A 215 15.34 12.57 24.76
C ILE A 215 16.76 13.18 24.63
N GLY A 216 17.43 13.46 25.76
CA GLY A 216 18.70 14.21 25.87
C GLY A 216 19.92 13.72 25.07
N GLY A 217 19.79 12.68 24.23
CA GLY A 217 20.81 12.22 23.28
C GLY A 217 20.64 12.67 21.83
N TRP A 218 19.50 13.26 21.42
CA TRP A 218 19.18 13.52 20.00
C TRP A 218 18.84 15.00 19.73
N GLY A 219 19.86 15.84 19.58
CA GLY A 219 19.74 17.31 19.57
C GLY A 219 18.79 17.91 18.51
N GLY A 220 18.67 17.30 17.33
CA GLY A 220 17.78 17.77 16.27
C GLY A 220 16.28 17.58 16.60
N ALA A 221 15.94 16.47 17.25
CA ALA A 221 14.56 16.12 17.61
C ALA A 221 13.96 17.12 18.61
N VAL A 222 14.77 17.55 19.57
CA VAL A 222 14.37 18.49 20.62
C VAL A 222 14.12 19.87 20.04
N ALA A 223 14.98 20.32 19.11
CA ALA A 223 14.82 21.61 18.45
C ALA A 223 13.54 21.64 17.60
N GLY A 224 13.33 20.58 16.80
CA GLY A 224 12.12 20.42 16.00
C GLY A 224 10.85 20.37 16.86
N ALA A 225 10.85 19.59 17.95
CA ALA A 225 9.65 19.42 18.77
C ALA A 225 9.23 20.71 19.44
N LYS A 226 10.20 21.51 19.91
CA LYS A 226 9.92 22.84 20.47
C LYS A 226 9.27 23.76 19.46
N ILE A 227 9.81 23.82 18.24
CA ILE A 227 9.29 24.67 17.16
C ILE A 227 7.87 24.22 16.81
N GLY A 228 7.65 22.93 16.64
CA GLY A 228 6.34 22.38 16.32
C GLY A 228 5.32 22.56 17.41
N THR A 229 5.70 22.46 18.68
CA THR A 229 4.76 22.70 19.78
C THR A 229 4.32 24.14 19.82
N VAL A 230 5.23 25.08 19.58
CA VAL A 230 4.91 26.52 19.54
C VAL A 230 4.00 26.83 18.35
N ILE A 231 4.31 26.31 17.16
CA ILE A 231 3.50 26.50 15.94
C ILE A 231 2.13 25.82 16.08
N GLY A 232 2.09 24.58 16.54
CA GLY A 232 0.85 23.84 16.73
C GLY A 232 -0.05 24.47 17.79
N ALA A 233 0.53 24.98 18.88
CA ALA A 233 -0.22 25.66 19.93
C ALA A 233 -0.75 27.01 19.45
N SER A 234 0.03 27.77 18.65
CA SER A 234 -0.39 29.07 18.10
C SER A 234 -1.55 28.94 17.11
N LEU A 235 -1.57 27.87 16.31
CA LEU A 235 -2.67 27.54 15.41
C LEU A 235 -3.96 27.11 16.15
N GLY A 236 -3.87 26.68 17.41
CA GLY A 236 -5.01 26.27 18.24
C GLY A 236 -5.59 27.37 19.14
N VAL A 237 -5.01 28.57 19.17
CA VAL A 237 -5.40 29.69 20.07
C VAL A 237 -6.87 30.13 19.87
N THR A 238 -7.50 29.77 18.75
CA THR A 238 -8.91 30.07 18.47
C THR A 238 -9.92 29.16 19.18
N THR A 239 -9.50 28.06 19.83
CA THR A 239 -10.44 27.00 20.30
C THR A 239 -10.31 26.56 21.76
N GLY A 240 -9.60 27.30 22.62
CA GLY A 240 -9.49 26.95 24.05
C GLY A 240 -8.65 25.68 24.27
N PRO A 241 -9.09 24.66 25.04
CA PRO A 241 -8.31 23.43 25.33
C PRO A 241 -7.73 22.71 24.09
N GLY A 242 -8.23 23.01 22.88
CA GLY A 242 -7.67 22.58 21.61
C GLY A 242 -6.21 22.99 21.37
N ALA A 243 -5.75 24.11 21.93
CA ALA A 243 -4.36 24.58 21.78
C ALA A 243 -3.31 23.61 22.38
N VAL A 244 -3.70 22.85 23.40
CA VAL A 244 -2.84 21.82 24.01
C VAL A 244 -2.74 20.61 23.07
N ALA A 245 -3.86 20.18 22.50
CA ALA A 245 -3.90 19.07 21.56
C ALA A 245 -3.14 19.39 20.25
N THR A 246 -3.36 20.57 19.68
CA THR A 246 -2.67 21.00 18.45
C THR A 246 -1.19 21.29 18.68
N GLY A 247 -0.80 21.77 19.87
CA GLY A 247 0.60 21.92 20.28
C GLY A 247 1.33 20.59 20.46
N ILE A 248 0.67 19.57 21.01
CA ILE A 248 1.26 18.22 21.12
C ILE A 248 1.46 17.62 19.73
N ILE A 249 0.45 17.72 18.85
CA ILE A 249 0.53 17.25 17.46
C ILE A 249 1.65 17.96 16.71
N GLY A 250 1.71 19.29 16.79
CA GLY A 250 2.78 20.07 16.16
C GLY A 250 4.16 19.67 16.67
N GLY A 251 4.32 19.48 17.99
CA GLY A 251 5.59 19.06 18.58
C GLY A 251 6.07 17.70 18.10
N ILE A 252 5.16 16.74 17.93
CA ILE A 252 5.48 15.42 17.41
C ILE A 252 5.95 15.52 15.95
N VAL A 253 5.24 16.30 15.11
CA VAL A 253 5.54 16.43 13.69
C VAL A 253 6.89 17.10 13.45
N PHE A 254 7.14 18.27 14.05
CA PHE A 254 8.40 18.96 13.82
C PHE A 254 9.56 18.33 14.61
N GLY A 255 9.29 17.65 15.73
CA GLY A 255 10.30 16.85 16.44
C GLY A 255 10.88 15.74 15.58
N ALA A 256 10.03 15.06 14.82
CA ALA A 256 10.48 14.11 13.82
C ALA A 256 11.29 14.78 12.70
N ALA A 257 10.86 15.93 12.20
CA ALA A 257 11.56 16.69 11.16
C ALA A 257 12.99 17.09 11.57
N GLY A 258 13.16 17.51 12.82
CA GLY A 258 14.47 17.88 13.34
C GLY A 258 15.41 16.68 13.58
N TYR A 259 14.88 15.48 13.87
CA TYR A 259 15.69 14.27 14.10
C TYR A 259 16.25 13.68 12.80
N PHE A 260 15.45 13.63 11.74
CA PHE A 260 15.77 12.88 10.52
C PHE A 260 16.37 13.73 9.38
N GLY A 261 16.53 15.04 9.58
CA GLY A 261 16.90 15.99 8.52
C GLY A 261 15.65 16.59 7.87
N ALA A 262 15.64 17.92 7.74
CA ALA A 262 14.44 18.72 7.49
C ALA A 262 13.95 18.69 6.02
N ASP A 263 14.64 18.00 5.12
CA ASP A 263 14.39 18.09 3.67
C ASP A 263 12.96 17.69 3.28
N TRP A 264 12.37 16.66 3.91
CA TRP A 264 11.00 16.22 3.60
C TRP A 264 9.90 17.18 4.10
N VAL A 265 10.19 18.00 5.11
CA VAL A 265 9.27 19.04 5.61
C VAL A 265 9.47 20.35 4.86
N ALA A 266 10.71 20.65 4.47
CA ALA A 266 11.03 21.78 3.60
C ALA A 266 10.29 21.63 2.27
N ASP A 267 10.39 20.46 1.62
CA ASP A 267 9.69 20.17 0.35
C ASP A 267 8.15 20.18 0.47
N TYR A 268 7.59 20.00 1.67
CA TYR A 268 6.15 20.07 1.92
C TYR A 268 5.66 21.51 2.15
N ILE A 269 6.56 22.42 2.55
CA ILE A 269 6.26 23.84 2.81
C ILE A 269 6.57 24.70 1.58
N ASP A 270 7.61 24.35 0.82
CA ASP A 270 8.03 25.01 -0.42
C ASP A 270 8.70 23.96 -1.33
N GLU A 271 8.05 23.64 -2.46
CA GLU A 271 8.60 22.72 -3.46
C GLU A 271 9.76 23.41 -4.20
N ASN A 272 10.96 22.79 -4.22
CA ASN A 272 12.04 23.16 -5.16
C ASN A 272 11.85 22.52 -6.54
#